data_AF-A0A4U9HQX8-F1
#
_entry.id   AF-A0A4U9HQX8-F1
#
_cell.length_a   1.000
_cell.length_b   1.000
_cell.length_c   1.000
_cell.angle_alpha   90.00
_cell.angle_beta   90.00
_cell.angle_gamma   90.00
#
_symmetry.space_group_name_H-M   'P 1'
#
loop_
_entity.id
_entity.type
_entity.pdbx_description
1 polymer ?
#
loop_
_entity_poly.entity_id
_entity_poly.type
_entity_poly.pdbx_seq_one_letter_code
_entity_poly.pdbx_strand_id
1 'polypeptide(L)'
;MDENIDRVNGYFLNDKLYRIREIILEGRLPKFDRLQDNFNGMGITVHDTWATHITIKSLHIENGGYRVAVNYKVQDHFGLDTEDILKFKFNQFRFFRIWFVLQRYNQFGFKPFMTNMEADVELQGTW
;
A
#
# COMPACT_ATOMS: atom_id res chain seq x y z
N MET A 1 -8.32 -18.60 -7.46
CA MET A 1 -6.87 -18.69 -7.77
C MET A 1 -6.49 -20.07 -8.28
N ASP A 2 -7.18 -21.12 -7.84
CA ASP A 2 -6.87 -22.54 -8.05
C ASP A 2 -6.82 -23.06 -9.50
N GLU A 3 -7.51 -22.41 -10.44
CA GLU A 3 -7.54 -22.83 -11.85
C GLU A 3 -6.26 -22.44 -12.64
N ASN A 4 -5.35 -21.68 -12.03
CA ASN A 4 -4.23 -21.03 -12.72
C ASN A 4 -2.86 -21.60 -12.38
N ILE A 5 -2.81 -22.59 -11.50
CA ILE A 5 -1.59 -23.28 -11.09
C ILE A 5 -1.51 -24.60 -11.85
N ASP A 6 -0.41 -24.83 -12.58
CA ASP A 6 -0.12 -26.15 -13.11
C ASP A 6 0.30 -27.05 -11.93
N ARG A 7 -0.65 -27.87 -11.47
CA ARG A 7 -0.48 -28.76 -10.31
C ARG A 7 0.44 -29.95 -10.61
N VAL A 8 0.68 -30.26 -11.88
CA VAL A 8 1.54 -31.38 -12.29
C VAL A 8 3.00 -30.94 -12.27
N ASN A 9 3.27 -29.73 -12.74
CA ASN A 9 4.64 -29.23 -12.87
C ASN A 9 5.05 -28.19 -11.80
N GLY A 10 4.12 -27.76 -10.94
CA GLY A 10 4.42 -26.92 -9.78
C GLY A 10 4.80 -25.47 -10.11
N TYR A 11 4.35 -24.94 -11.25
CA TYR A 11 4.60 -23.55 -11.64
C TYR A 11 3.34 -22.80 -12.06
N PHE A 12 3.43 -21.47 -12.00
CA PHE A 12 2.40 -20.57 -12.53
C PHE A 12 2.66 -20.30 -14.00
N LEU A 13 1.65 -20.50 -14.84
CA LEU A 13 1.78 -20.35 -16.28
C LEU A 13 1.89 -18.86 -16.67
N ASN A 14 2.89 -18.51 -17.49
CA ASN A 14 3.21 -17.12 -17.85
C ASN A 14 2.04 -16.39 -18.54
N ASP A 15 1.28 -17.09 -19.37
CA ASP A 15 0.07 -16.61 -20.04
C ASP A 15 -1.07 -16.28 -19.06
N LYS A 16 -0.95 -16.66 -17.78
CA LYS A 16 -1.92 -16.35 -16.72
C LYS A 16 -1.49 -15.21 -15.79
N LEU A 17 -0.29 -14.64 -15.98
CA LEU A 17 0.22 -13.52 -15.16
C LEU A 17 -0.70 -12.30 -15.14
N TYR A 18 -1.44 -12.07 -16.24
CA TYR A 18 -2.40 -10.97 -16.32
C TYR A 18 -3.49 -11.05 -15.24
N ARG A 19 -3.92 -12.26 -14.85
CA ARG A 19 -4.93 -12.45 -13.78
C ARG A 19 -4.39 -12.12 -12.40
N ILE A 20 -3.11 -12.41 -12.13
CA ILE A 20 -2.47 -11.98 -10.87
C ILE A 20 -2.47 -10.46 -10.80
N ARG A 21 -2.13 -9.80 -11.91
CA ARG A 21 -2.15 -8.34 -12.00
C ARG A 21 -3.55 -7.78 -11.76
N GLU A 22 -4.60 -8.37 -12.36
CA GLU A 22 -5.99 -7.96 -12.11
C GLU A 22 -6.37 -8.09 -10.62
N ILE A 23 -6.08 -9.24 -9.98
CA ILE A 23 -6.39 -9.44 -8.56
C ILE A 23 -5.64 -8.44 -7.66
N ILE A 24 -4.38 -8.12 -7.98
CA ILE A 24 -3.62 -7.11 -7.24
C ILE A 24 -4.24 -5.72 -7.41
N LEU A 25 -4.69 -5.37 -8.62
CA LEU A 25 -5.33 -4.09 -8.91
C LEU A 25 -6.73 -3.96 -8.29
N GLU A 26 -7.48 -5.05 -8.22
CA GLU A 26 -8.76 -5.14 -7.52
C GLU A 26 -8.60 -5.19 -5.99
N GLY A 27 -7.42 -5.60 -5.52
CA GLY A 27 -7.06 -5.65 -4.12
C GLY A 27 -7.14 -4.26 -3.49
N ARG A 28 -7.77 -4.16 -2.31
CA ARG A 28 -7.73 -2.93 -1.53
C ARG A 28 -6.31 -2.77 -0.96
N LEU A 29 -5.56 -1.79 -1.47
CA LEU A 29 -4.27 -1.42 -0.91
C LEU A 29 -4.41 -1.15 0.59
N PRO A 30 -3.39 -1.51 1.41
CA PRO A 30 -3.44 -1.28 2.85
C PRO A 30 -3.67 0.21 3.12
N LYS A 31 -4.82 0.50 3.73
CA LYS A 31 -5.14 1.81 4.30
C LYS A 31 -5.06 1.70 5.81
N PHE A 32 -4.32 2.60 6.44
CA PHE A 32 -4.25 2.73 7.89
C PHE A 32 -5.37 3.68 8.37
N ASP A 33 -6.60 3.39 7.94
CA ASP A 33 -7.79 4.21 8.19
C ASP A 33 -8.61 3.73 9.39
N ARG A 34 -8.16 2.70 10.12
CA ARG A 34 -8.89 2.16 11.28
C ARG A 34 -8.82 3.15 12.44
N LEU A 35 -9.85 3.14 13.29
CA LEU A 35 -9.90 3.99 14.49
C LEU A 35 -8.67 3.80 15.40
N GLN A 36 -8.12 2.57 15.47
CA GLN A 36 -6.91 2.24 16.23
C GLN A 36 -5.64 2.85 15.61
N ASP A 37 -5.59 2.97 14.29
CA ASP A 37 -4.46 3.59 13.56
C ASP A 37 -4.40 5.11 13.78
N ASN A 38 -5.50 5.74 14.22
CA ASN A 38 -5.51 7.16 14.57
C ASN A 38 -4.96 7.42 15.99
N PHE A 39 -5.00 6.45 16.89
CA PHE A 39 -4.51 6.61 18.27
C PHE A 39 -2.99 6.46 18.40
N ASN A 40 -2.33 5.77 17.46
CA ASN A 40 -0.87 5.58 17.43
C ASN A 40 -0.14 6.49 16.42
N GLY A 41 -0.87 7.39 15.75
CA GLY A 41 -0.31 8.33 14.77
C GLY A 41 -0.11 7.74 13.36
N MET A 42 -0.46 6.47 13.11
CA MET A 42 -0.37 5.86 11.79
C MET A 42 -1.31 6.51 10.76
N GLY A 43 -2.52 6.91 11.18
CA GLY A 43 -3.47 7.64 10.34
C GLY A 43 -3.07 9.08 9.99
N ILE A 44 -1.94 9.55 10.53
CA ILE A 44 -1.28 10.84 10.20
C ILE A 44 0.01 10.59 9.40
N THR A 45 0.75 9.51 9.69
CA THR A 45 2.05 9.20 9.05
C THR A 45 1.94 8.41 7.74
N VAL A 46 0.79 7.80 7.47
CA VAL A 46 0.43 7.20 6.18
C VAL A 46 -0.89 7.82 5.72
N HIS A 47 -0.79 8.95 5.03
CA HIS A 47 -1.92 9.81 4.68
C HIS A 47 -2.63 9.35 3.41
N ASP A 48 -1.85 8.98 2.39
CA ASP A 48 -2.28 8.38 1.12
C ASP A 48 -1.10 7.65 0.46
N THR A 49 -1.19 6.31 0.41
CA THR A 49 -0.19 5.46 -0.23
C THR A 49 -0.15 5.74 -1.74
N TRP A 50 0.73 6.65 -2.13
CA TRP A 50 0.93 7.12 -3.50
C TRP A 50 1.39 6.00 -4.43
N ALA A 51 2.30 5.15 -3.97
CA ALA A 51 2.83 4.06 -4.76
C ALA A 51 2.99 2.79 -3.91
N THR A 52 2.61 1.66 -4.50
CA THR A 52 2.88 0.33 -3.95
C THR A 52 3.50 -0.53 -5.03
N HIS A 53 4.63 -1.15 -4.73
CA HIS A 53 5.32 -2.09 -5.58
C HIS A 53 5.40 -3.44 -4.86
N ILE A 54 4.89 -4.48 -5.50
CA ILE A 54 4.81 -5.83 -4.95
C ILE A 54 5.70 -6.72 -5.82
N THR A 55 6.68 -7.37 -5.21
CA THR A 55 7.58 -8.31 -5.90
C THR A 55 7.42 -9.70 -5.28
N ILE A 56 7.10 -10.70 -6.09
CA ILE A 56 7.22 -12.10 -5.68
C ILE A 56 8.71 -12.47 -5.78
N LYS A 57 9.35 -12.68 -4.64
CA LYS A 57 10.78 -13.07 -4.54
C LYS A 57 10.98 -14.54 -4.82
N SER A 58 10.07 -15.39 -4.34
CA SER A 58 10.03 -16.82 -4.63
C SER A 58 8.62 -17.37 -4.50
N LEU A 59 8.32 -18.43 -5.26
CA LEU A 59 7.08 -19.18 -5.19
C LEU A 59 7.43 -20.66 -5.25
N HIS A 60 7.08 -21.38 -4.19
CA HIS A 60 7.21 -22.83 -4.09
C HIS A 60 5.81 -23.42 -4.03
N ILE A 61 5.53 -24.38 -4.90
CA ILE A 61 4.25 -25.08 -4.97
C ILE A 61 4.55 -26.57 -4.79
N GLU A 62 4.14 -27.14 -3.67
CA GLU A 62 4.41 -28.52 -3.31
C GLU A 62 3.24 -29.11 -2.50
N ASN A 63 2.98 -30.41 -2.65
CA ASN A 63 2.16 -31.23 -1.75
C ASN A 63 0.86 -30.58 -1.22
N GLY A 64 -0.03 -30.14 -2.10
CA GLY A 64 -1.33 -29.60 -1.67
C GLY A 64 -1.26 -28.16 -1.14
N GLY A 65 -0.19 -27.41 -1.41
CA GLY A 65 -0.10 -26.02 -1.01
C GLY A 65 0.99 -25.21 -1.70
N TYR A 66 1.16 -23.99 -1.22
CA TYR A 66 2.17 -23.05 -1.68
C TYR A 66 2.82 -22.30 -0.53
N ARG A 67 4.04 -21.87 -0.78
CA ARG A 67 4.81 -20.92 0.03
C ARG A 67 5.37 -19.86 -0.89
N VAL A 68 5.10 -18.60 -0.58
CA VAL A 68 5.51 -17.46 -1.41
C VAL A 68 6.18 -16.40 -0.54
N ALA A 69 7.36 -15.95 -0.95
CA ALA A 69 8.04 -14.81 -0.36
C ALA A 69 7.70 -13.56 -1.18
N VAL A 70 7.12 -12.55 -0.55
CA VAL A 70 6.68 -11.31 -1.19
C VAL A 70 7.36 -10.12 -0.53
N ASN A 71 7.94 -9.26 -1.34
CA ASN A 71 8.44 -7.96 -0.92
C ASN A 71 7.42 -6.88 -1.28
N TYR A 72 7.07 -6.08 -0.29
CA TYR A 72 6.23 -4.91 -0.44
C TYR A 72 7.10 -3.67 -0.27
N LYS A 73 7.04 -2.75 -1.24
CA LYS A 73 7.54 -1.39 -1.13
C LYS A 73 6.38 -0.43 -1.24
N VAL A 74 6.19 0.41 -0.23
CA VAL A 74 5.09 1.36 -0.18
C VAL A 74 5.68 2.75 0.04
N GLN A 75 5.22 3.71 -0.75
CA GLN A 75 5.55 5.11 -0.57
C GLN A 75 4.27 5.89 -0.25
N ASP A 76 4.34 6.67 0.82
CA ASP A 76 3.34 7.65 1.20
C ASP A 76 3.90 9.06 0.97
N HIS A 77 3.03 9.97 0.55
CA HIS A 77 3.37 11.38 0.40
C HIS A 77 2.45 12.22 1.27
N PHE A 78 3.00 12.84 2.32
CA PHE A 78 2.22 13.66 3.23
C PHE A 78 2.06 15.11 2.72
N GLY A 79 1.41 15.24 1.56
CA GLY A 79 0.98 16.50 0.95
C GLY A 79 -0.48 16.79 1.24
N LEU A 80 -0.82 18.06 1.47
CA LEU A 80 -2.21 18.49 1.52
C LEU A 80 -2.58 19.25 0.25
N ASP A 81 -3.75 18.92 -0.29
CA ASP A 81 -4.40 19.69 -1.32
C ASP A 81 -5.56 20.55 -0.82
N THR A 82 -6.10 21.35 -1.75
CA THR A 82 -7.18 22.29 -1.43
C THR A 82 -8.46 21.54 -1.06
N GLU A 83 -8.69 20.34 -1.59
CA GLU A 83 -9.85 19.52 -1.26
C GLU A 83 -9.69 18.88 0.12
N ASP A 84 -8.47 18.52 0.51
CA ASP A 84 -8.19 17.96 1.84
C ASP A 84 -8.60 18.90 2.96
N ILE A 85 -8.25 20.19 2.87
CA ILE A 85 -8.55 21.13 3.96
C ILE A 85 -10.06 21.40 4.13
N LEU A 86 -10.87 21.08 3.11
CA LEU A 86 -12.32 21.19 3.16
C LEU A 86 -12.97 19.99 3.88
N LYS A 87 -12.28 18.85 3.99
CA LYS A 87 -12.79 17.67 4.68
C LYS A 87 -12.79 17.91 6.20
N PHE A 88 -13.86 17.48 6.87
CA PHE A 88 -14.05 17.68 8.31
C PHE A 88 -12.85 17.18 9.13
N LYS A 89 -12.28 16.02 8.78
CA LYS A 89 -11.11 15.43 9.45
C LYS A 89 -9.93 16.42 9.55
N PHE A 90 -9.64 17.17 8.49
CA PHE A 90 -8.43 18.00 8.40
C PHE A 90 -8.65 19.44 8.91
N ASN A 91 -9.86 19.98 8.75
CA ASN A 91 -10.19 21.31 9.27
C ASN A 91 -10.17 21.37 10.81
N GLN A 92 -10.55 20.28 11.50
CA GLN A 92 -10.64 20.26 12.97
C GLN A 92 -9.27 20.41 13.65
N PHE A 93 -8.20 19.84 13.08
CA PHE A 93 -6.87 19.94 13.70
C PHE A 93 -6.07 21.11 13.14
N ARG A 94 -5.62 21.99 14.05
CA ARG A 94 -4.85 23.19 13.67
C ARG A 94 -3.54 22.86 12.95
N PHE A 95 -2.92 21.72 13.23
CA PHE A 95 -1.65 21.35 12.60
C PHE A 95 -1.80 21.13 11.08
N PHE A 96 -2.88 20.51 10.60
CA PHE A 96 -3.11 20.33 9.16
C PHE A 96 -3.28 21.68 8.44
N ARG A 97 -3.97 22.64 9.06
CA ARG A 97 -4.09 24.01 8.52
C ARG A 97 -2.75 24.73 8.43
N ILE A 98 -1.91 24.63 9.46
CA ILE A 98 -0.56 25.20 9.45
C ILE A 98 0.29 24.52 8.37
N TRP A 99 0.24 23.19 8.29
CA TRP A 99 0.98 22.43 7.29
C TRP A 99 0.58 22.80 5.87
N PHE A 100 -0.72 22.94 5.60
CA PHE A 100 -1.24 23.40 4.31
C PHE A 100 -0.66 24.77 3.91
N VAL A 101 -0.63 25.74 4.84
CA VAL A 101 -0.06 27.07 4.56
C VAL A 101 1.44 26.99 4.28
N LEU A 102 2.20 26.19 5.05
CA LEU A 102 3.64 26.01 4.84
C LEU A 102 3.95 25.41 3.46
N GLN A 103 3.09 24.53 2.95
CA GLN A 103 3.25 23.90 1.65
C GLN A 103 2.82 24.80 0.48
N ARG A 104 1.71 25.53 0.62
CA ARG A 104 1.05 26.25 -0.48
C ARG A 104 1.38 27.73 -0.55
N TYR A 105 1.86 28.35 0.53
CA TYR A 105 2.29 29.75 0.47
C TYR A 105 3.59 29.87 -0.32
N ASN A 106 3.57 30.70 -1.35
CA ASN A 106 4.66 30.85 -2.31
C ASN A 106 6.00 31.29 -1.70
N GLN A 107 5.99 31.91 -0.52
CA GLN A 107 7.22 32.30 0.19
C GLN A 107 7.82 31.16 1.03
N PHE A 108 7.05 30.12 1.37
CA PHE A 108 7.51 29.00 2.19
C PHE A 108 7.92 27.79 1.33
N GLY A 109 7.03 27.31 0.45
CA GLY A 109 7.33 26.26 -0.52
C GLY A 109 7.80 24.92 0.08
N PHE A 110 7.32 24.55 1.27
CA PHE A 110 7.74 23.31 1.93
C PHE A 110 7.27 22.11 1.12
N LYS A 111 8.20 21.18 0.86
CA LYS A 111 7.91 19.96 0.12
C LYS A 111 7.24 18.94 1.04
N PRO A 112 6.32 18.11 0.53
CA PRO A 112 5.67 17.16 1.40
C PRO A 112 6.59 16.01 1.80
N PHE A 113 6.35 15.44 2.98
CA PHE A 113 7.18 14.39 3.54
C PHE A 113 6.94 13.09 2.77
N MET A 114 8.03 12.38 2.46
CA MET A 114 7.98 11.08 1.81
C MET A 114 8.31 10.02 2.83
N THR A 115 7.38 9.09 3.06
CA THR A 115 7.61 7.92 3.91
C THR A 115 7.75 6.69 3.01
N ASN A 116 8.93 6.07 3.03
CA ASN A 116 9.18 4.82 2.31
C ASN A 116 9.14 3.67 3.32
N MET A 117 8.33 2.67 3.03
CA MET A 117 8.16 1.47 3.83
C MET A 117 8.53 0.26 2.99
N GLU A 118 9.26 -0.68 3.58
CA GLU A 118 9.62 -1.94 2.94
C GLU A 118 9.41 -3.09 3.91
N ALA A 119 8.77 -4.16 3.44
CA ALA A 119 8.53 -5.36 4.23
C ALA A 119 8.68 -6.61 3.37
N ASP A 120 9.38 -7.60 3.92
CA ASP A 120 9.40 -8.96 3.39
C ASP A 120 8.41 -9.80 4.20
N VAL A 121 7.46 -10.39 3.49
CA VAL A 121 6.39 -11.21 4.07
C VAL A 121 6.41 -12.57 3.40
N GLU A 122 6.33 -13.60 4.22
CA GLU A 122 6.16 -14.95 3.77
C GLU A 122 4.69 -15.36 3.93
N LEU A 123 4.07 -15.81 2.85
CA LEU A 123 2.69 -16.26 2.84
C LEU A 123 2.68 -17.75 2.51
N GLN A 124 1.78 -18.47 3.15
CA GLN A 124 1.57 -19.89 2.92
C GLN A 124 0.08 -20.18 2.83
N GLY A 125 -0.28 -21.12 1.97
CA GLY A 125 -1.66 -21.59 1.87
C GLY A 125 -1.71 -23.05 1.45
N THR A 126 -2.80 -23.70 1.84
CA THR A 126 -3.10 -25.11 1.60
C THR A 126 -4.42 -25.21 0.84
N TRP A 127 -4.57 -26.21 -0.02
CA TRP A 127 -5.80 -26.51 -0.76
C TRP A 127 -6.19 -27.97 -0.64
#